data_AF-A0A2D4EPN3-F1
#
_entry.id   AF-A0A2D4EPN3-F1
#
_cell.length_a   1.000
_cell.length_b   1.000
_cell.length_c   1.000
_cell.angle_alpha   90.00
_cell.angle_beta   90.00
_cell.angle_gamma   90.00
#
_symmetry.space_group_name_H-M   'P 1'
#
loop_
_entity.id
_entity.type
_entity.pdbx_description
1 polymer ?
#
loop_
_entity_poly.entity_id
_entity_poly.type
_entity_poly.pdbx_seq_one_letter_code
_entity_poly.pdbx_strand_id
1 'polypeptide(L)'
;MEVEKLLEKHEYKFRICAVNKAGVGEHADVPGIILVEEKLEAPDLDLDLELRKVINVRAGGSLRLFVPIRGRPTPEVKWSKVDGDIREAAIIDSTSSFTSLVL
;
A
#
# COMPACT_ATOMS: atom_id res chain seq x y z
N MET A 1 -7.26 -11.10 -10.08
CA MET A 1 -6.66 -11.43 -11.39
C MET A 1 -6.17 -10.11 -11.94
N GLU A 2 -4.86 -9.98 -12.08
CA GLU A 2 -4.21 -8.78 -12.61
C GLU A 2 -3.69 -9.09 -14.01
N VAL A 3 -3.78 -8.12 -14.93
CA VAL A 3 -3.19 -8.24 -16.26
C VAL A 3 -1.90 -7.42 -16.24
N GLU A 4 -0.77 -8.12 -16.29
CA GLU A 4 0.55 -7.51 -16.24
C GLU A 4 1.12 -7.22 -17.64
N LYS A 5 2.22 -6.46 -17.69
CA LYS A 5 3.01 -6.20 -18.91
C LYS A 5 2.25 -5.48 -20.04
N LEU A 6 1.30 -4.62 -19.68
CA LEU A 6 0.68 -3.69 -20.62
C LEU A 6 1.66 -2.57 -20.98
N LEU A 7 1.60 -2.09 -22.22
CA LEU A 7 2.43 -0.99 -22.68
C LEU A 7 1.80 0.35 -22.26
N GLU A 8 2.61 1.23 -21.68
CA GLU A 8 2.19 2.58 -21.32
C GLU A 8 1.68 3.34 -22.57
N LYS A 9 0.66 4.17 -22.39
CA LYS A 9 0.02 4.98 -23.45
C LYS A 9 -0.64 4.17 -24.56
N HIS A 10 -0.92 2.90 -24.31
CA HIS A 10 -1.69 2.04 -25.22
C HIS A 10 -3.10 1.81 -24.71
N GLU A 11 -4.02 1.64 -25.65
CA GLU A 11 -5.42 1.36 -25.40
C GLU A 11 -5.69 -0.15 -25.47
N TYR A 12 -6.36 -0.68 -24.46
CA TYR A 12 -6.74 -2.10 -24.38
C TYR A 12 -8.25 -2.27 -24.22
N LYS A 13 -8.77 -3.34 -24.82
CA LYS A 13 -10.12 -3.85 -24.58
C LYS A 13 -10.01 -5.22 -23.93
N PHE A 14 -10.80 -5.43 -22.88
CA PHE A 14 -10.82 -6.68 -22.13
C PHE A 14 -12.10 -7.44 -22.39
N ARG A 15 -12.02 -8.77 -22.35
CA ARG A 15 -13.15 -9.68 -22.36
C ARG A 15 -13.05 -10.64 -21.19
N ILE A 16 -14.17 -11.02 -20.62
CA ILE A 16 -14.27 -11.96 -19.51
C ILE A 16 -15.04 -13.21 -19.96
N CYS A 17 -14.76 -14.35 -19.36
CA CYS A 17 -15.52 -15.58 -19.55
C CYS A 17 -15.68 -16.31 -18.21
N ALA A 18 -16.78 -17.03 -18.04
CA ALA A 18 -16.98 -17.89 -16.87
C ALA A 18 -16.32 -19.25 -17.11
N VAL A 19 -15.77 -19.87 -16.06
CA VAL A 19 -15.18 -21.21 -16.13
C VAL A 19 -15.81 -22.11 -15.07
N ASN A 20 -16.32 -23.28 -15.47
CA ASN A 20 -16.89 -24.29 -14.57
C ASN A 20 -16.40 -25.70 -14.96
N LYS A 21 -16.94 -26.75 -14.30
CA LYS A 21 -16.55 -28.16 -14.57
C LYS A 21 -16.82 -28.63 -16.01
N ALA A 22 -17.73 -27.99 -16.73
CA ALA A 22 -18.03 -28.28 -18.13
C ALA A 22 -17.13 -27.51 -19.11
N GLY A 23 -16.34 -26.55 -18.63
CA GLY A 23 -15.36 -25.81 -19.43
C GLY A 23 -15.54 -24.29 -19.35
N VAL A 24 -15.06 -23.62 -20.40
CA VAL A 24 -15.11 -22.16 -20.55
C VAL A 24 -16.42 -21.78 -21.24
N GLY A 25 -17.17 -20.86 -20.64
CA GLY A 25 -18.40 -20.29 -21.19
C GLY A 25 -18.14 -19.22 -22.26
N GLU A 26 -19.21 -18.58 -22.70
CA GLU A 26 -19.12 -17.49 -23.68
C GLU A 26 -18.34 -16.29 -23.13
N HIS A 27 -17.68 -15.56 -24.05
CA HIS A 27 -16.97 -14.34 -23.71
C HIS A 27 -17.93 -13.16 -23.70
N ALA A 28 -17.79 -12.29 -22.71
CA ALA A 28 -18.45 -11.00 -22.66
C ALA A 28 -17.40 -9.88 -22.71
N ASP A 29 -17.62 -8.90 -23.57
CA ASP A 29 -16.77 -7.71 -23.63
C ASP A 29 -16.99 -6.85 -22.40
N VAL A 30 -15.90 -6.33 -21.84
CA VAL A 30 -15.95 -5.34 -20.77
C VAL A 30 -16.20 -3.97 -21.41
N PRO A 31 -17.22 -3.21 -20.98
CA PRO A 31 -17.50 -1.89 -21.55
C PRO A 31 -16.33 -0.93 -21.36
N GLY A 32 -16.02 -0.16 -22.42
CA GLY A 32 -15.00 0.89 -22.40
C GLY A 32 -13.65 0.49 -22.99
N ILE A 33 -12.81 1.49 -23.20
CA ILE A 33 -11.40 1.34 -23.57
C ILE A 33 -10.59 1.72 -22.34
N ILE A 34 -9.59 0.90 -21.99
CA ILE A 34 -8.67 1.18 -20.90
C ILE A 34 -7.38 1.74 -21.51
N LEU A 35 -7.13 3.03 -21.27
CA LEU A 35 -5.85 3.64 -21.53
C LEU A 35 -4.89 3.33 -20.37
N VAL A 36 -3.72 2.80 -20.69
CA VAL A 36 -2.71 2.45 -19.69
C VAL A 36 -1.87 3.68 -19.39
N GLU A 37 -2.15 4.29 -18.25
CA GLU A 37 -1.39 5.43 -17.73
C GLU A 37 -0.88 5.11 -16.32
N GLU A 38 0.29 5.65 -15.99
CA GLU A 38 0.78 5.62 -14.62
C GLU A 38 -0.12 6.50 -13.75
N LYS A 39 -0.85 5.85 -12.82
CA LYS A 39 -1.67 6.56 -11.85
C LYS A 39 -0.77 7.14 -10.78
N LEU A 40 -0.49 8.42 -10.88
CA LEU A 40 0.24 9.17 -9.87
C LEU A 40 -0.69 9.56 -8.73
N GLU A 41 -0.36 9.13 -7.53
CA GLU A 41 -1.09 9.46 -6.31
C GLU A 41 -0.07 10.06 -5.34
N ALA A 42 -0.33 11.27 -4.86
CA ALA A 42 0.60 11.93 -3.94
C ALA A 42 0.79 11.06 -2.67
N PRO A 43 2.01 11.01 -2.10
CA PRO A 43 2.24 10.35 -0.82
C PRO A 43 1.33 10.91 0.27
N ASP A 44 0.65 10.02 0.99
CA ASP A 44 -0.22 10.36 2.11
C ASP A 44 -0.07 9.35 3.25
N LEU A 45 -0.28 9.82 4.48
CA LEU A 45 -0.11 9.06 5.71
C LEU A 45 -1.37 9.19 6.57
N ASP A 46 -1.98 8.06 6.91
CA ASP A 46 -3.14 8.05 7.81
C ASP A 46 -2.66 7.92 9.26
N LEU A 47 -2.47 9.05 9.92
CA LEU A 47 -2.08 9.11 11.33
C LEU A 47 -3.32 9.06 12.21
N ASP A 48 -3.60 7.87 12.74
CA ASP A 48 -4.65 7.65 13.75
C ASP A 48 -4.52 8.66 14.90
N LEU A 49 -5.67 9.15 15.40
CA LEU A 49 -5.76 10.06 16.53
C LEU A 49 -5.09 9.49 17.78
N GLU A 50 -5.10 8.16 17.95
CA GLU A 50 -4.39 7.50 19.06
C GLU A 50 -2.87 7.72 19.01
N LEU A 51 -2.26 7.79 17.81
CA LEU A 51 -0.83 8.06 17.64
C LEU A 51 -0.46 9.52 18.00
N ARG A 52 -1.46 10.41 18.05
CA ARG A 52 -1.26 11.83 18.43
C ARG A 52 -1.35 12.05 19.94
N LYS A 53 -1.76 11.04 20.71
CA LYS A 53 -1.87 11.13 22.16
C LYS A 53 -0.54 10.81 22.83
N VAL A 54 -0.43 11.22 24.09
CA VAL A 54 0.66 10.80 24.96
C VAL A 54 0.50 9.31 25.27
N ILE A 55 1.48 8.50 24.89
CA ILE A 55 1.52 7.06 25.18
C ILE A 55 2.46 6.82 26.37
N ASN A 56 1.93 6.22 27.44
CA ASN A 56 2.71 5.83 28.61
C ASN A 56 3.01 4.33 28.56
N VAL A 57 4.29 3.98 28.46
CA VAL A 57 4.76 2.58 28.44
C VAL A 57 5.54 2.29 29.71
N ARG A 58 5.23 1.17 30.37
CA ARG A 58 5.99 0.73 31.56
C ARG A 58 7.41 0.33 31.17
N ALA A 59 8.34 0.42 32.11
CA ALA A 59 9.69 -0.12 31.91
C ALA A 59 9.62 -1.60 31.50
N GLY A 60 10.33 -1.97 30.43
CA GLY A 60 10.30 -3.32 29.85
C GLY A 60 9.08 -3.62 28.95
N GLY A 61 8.12 -2.69 28.82
CA GLY A 61 7.05 -2.78 27.84
C GLY A 61 7.51 -2.41 26.43
N SER A 62 6.81 -2.92 25.42
CA SER A 62 7.06 -2.59 24.01
C SER A 62 6.06 -1.55 23.49
N LEU A 63 6.54 -0.66 22.60
CA LEU A 63 5.70 0.29 21.87
C LEU A 63 5.66 -0.10 20.40
N ARG A 64 4.46 -0.21 19.83
CA ARG A 64 4.27 -0.38 18.38
C ARG A 64 3.49 0.79 17.80
N LEU A 65 4.10 1.51 16.86
CA LEU A 65 3.44 2.53 16.05
C LEU A 65 3.22 1.95 14.65
N PHE A 66 2.00 2.06 14.12
CA PHE A 66 1.63 1.55 12.80
C PHE A 66 0.92 2.65 12.04
N VAL A 67 1.40 2.97 10.84
CA VAL A 67 0.89 4.06 10.01
C VAL A 67 0.60 3.51 8.61
N PRO A 68 -0.67 3.42 8.21
CA PRO A 68 -1.03 3.18 6.81
C PRO A 68 -0.46 4.28 5.92
N ILE A 69 0.08 3.89 4.77
CA ILE A 69 0.62 4.82 3.77
C ILE A 69 -0.10 4.61 2.44
N ARG A 70 -0.25 5.68 1.69
CA ARG A 70 -0.79 5.68 0.33
C ARG A 70 0.11 6.52 -0.56
N GLY A 71 0.07 6.25 -1.85
CA GLY A 71 0.87 6.96 -2.83
C GLY A 71 1.30 6.05 -3.97
N ARG A 72 1.43 6.65 -5.15
CA ARG A 72 1.92 6.01 -6.36
C ARG A 72 2.85 6.97 -7.10
N PRO A 73 4.12 6.59 -7.35
CA PRO A 73 4.75 5.33 -6.97
C PRO A 73 4.83 5.14 -5.44
N THR A 74 5.14 3.92 -4.99
CA THR A 74 5.27 3.60 -3.56
C THR A 74 6.16 4.64 -2.87
N PRO A 75 5.66 5.35 -1.85
CA PRO A 75 6.41 6.42 -1.22
C PRO A 75 7.59 5.89 -0.39
N GLU A 76 8.64 6.69 -0.27
CA GLU A 76 9.74 6.46 0.66
C GLU A 76 9.35 6.99 2.05
N VAL A 77 9.57 6.20 3.10
CA VAL A 77 9.19 6.55 4.47
C VAL A 77 10.41 6.53 5.39
N LYS A 78 10.55 7.56 6.23
CA LYS A 78 11.60 7.68 7.23
C LYS A 78 11.00 7.94 8.61
N TRP A 79 11.49 7.20 9.60
CA TRP A 79 11.20 7.46 11.00
C TRP A 79 12.34 8.25 11.63
N SER A 80 12.00 9.28 12.39
CA SER A 80 12.94 10.05 13.19
C SER A 80 12.31 10.40 14.53
N LYS A 81 13.17 10.71 15.51
CA LYS A 81 12.77 11.22 16.81
C LYS A 81 13.24 12.67 16.90
N VAL A 82 12.39 13.55 17.41
CA VAL A 82 12.64 15.01 17.44
C VAL A 82 13.88 15.34 18.28
N ASP A 83 14.03 14.71 19.45
CA ASP A 83 15.14 14.96 20.39
C ASP A 83 16.10 13.76 20.49
N GLY A 84 16.73 13.41 19.38
CA GLY A 84 17.80 12.42 19.30
C GLY A 84 17.45 11.20 18.45
N ASP A 85 18.12 10.07 18.71
CA ASP A 85 18.02 8.90 17.85
C ASP A 85 16.92 7.92 18.28
N ILE A 86 16.41 7.19 17.30
CA ILE A 86 15.62 5.99 17.53
C ILE A 86 16.55 4.94 18.14
N ARG A 87 16.07 4.17 19.13
CA ARG A 87 16.86 3.12 19.78
C ARG A 87 17.42 2.14 18.75
N GLU A 88 18.66 1.68 18.91
CA GLU A 88 19.26 0.68 18.02
C GLU A 88 18.46 -0.63 17.95
N ALA A 89 17.79 -1.00 19.05
CA ALA A 89 16.93 -2.17 19.12
C ALA A 89 15.57 -2.00 18.40
N ALA A 90 15.31 -0.84 17.81
CA ALA A 90 14.07 -0.59 17.10
C ALA A 90 13.97 -1.39 15.81
N ILE A 91 12.77 -1.88 15.52
CA ILE A 91 12.48 -2.57 14.27
C ILE A 91 11.54 -1.68 13.45
N ILE A 92 11.99 -1.31 12.26
CA ILE A 92 11.20 -0.55 11.28
C ILE A 92 10.85 -1.49 10.13
N ASP A 93 9.57 -1.57 9.82
CA ASP A 93 9.05 -2.28 8.65
C ASP A 93 8.30 -1.29 7.76
N SER A 94 8.63 -1.24 6.48
CA SER A 94 8.02 -0.33 5.50
C SER A 94 7.67 -1.09 4.24
N THR A 95 6.39 -1.04 3.87
CA THR A 95 5.83 -1.67 2.67
C THR A 95 5.22 -0.61 1.76
N SER A 96 4.57 -1.03 0.67
CA SER A 96 3.80 -0.12 -0.18
C SER A 96 2.49 0.38 0.42
N SER A 97 2.05 -0.15 1.56
CA SER A 97 0.73 0.13 2.14
C SER A 97 0.76 0.53 3.62
N PHE A 98 1.88 0.31 4.31
CA PHE A 98 2.06 0.74 5.69
C PHE A 98 3.54 0.88 6.05
N THR A 99 3.79 1.58 7.16
CA THR A 99 5.04 1.52 7.89
C THR A 99 4.76 1.22 9.37
N SER A 100 5.70 0.57 10.07
CA SER A 100 5.61 0.36 11.51
C SER A 100 6.95 0.48 12.20
N LEU A 101 6.92 1.00 13.42
CA LEU A 101 8.06 1.11 14.33
C LEU A 101 7.74 0.33 15.60
N VAL A 102 8.63 -0.58 15.99
CA VAL A 102 8.56 -1.32 17.27
C VAL A 102 9.76 -0.96 18.13
N LEU A 103 9.52 -0.56 19.38
CA LEU A 103 10.51 -0.21 20.40
C LEU A 103 10.39 -1.07 21.66
#